data_AF-A0A2N2YP68-F1
#
_entry.id   AF-A0A2N2YP68-F1
#
_cell.length_a   1.000
_cell.length_b   1.000
_cell.length_c   1.000
_cell.angle_alpha   90.00
_cell.angle_beta   90.00
_cell.angle_gamma   90.00
#
_symmetry.space_group_name_H-M   'P 1'
#
loop_
_entity.id
_entity.type
_entity.pdbx_description
1 polymer ?
#
loop_
_entity_poly.entity_id
_entity_poly.type
_entity_poly.pdbx_seq_one_letter_code
_entity_poly.pdbx_strand_id
1 'polypeptide(L)'
;MENSILYFFSTIPQVFAAIIALVFVFVFFKLQGFDKSLDVVCTDFAGVLGSNVSQIFSWQRLGSGSTFMTNYKAKYFSNISEVMIKVCSERESDKESNQQAVRNLIKLKDKAVHIESDKSTLIKSTKSFCIFSFSLIISSLSVIPFTKCIESNYLFLDNLFFLFILLSVFAFIWVYRILSVSLKK
;
A
#
# COMPACT_ATOMS: atom_id res chain seq x y z
N MET A 1 -8.90 -19.46 -38.17
CA MET A 1 -9.06 -19.58 -36.70
C MET A 1 -7.71 -19.40 -36.01
N GLU A 2 -6.66 -20.09 -36.47
CA GLU A 2 -5.27 -19.99 -35.96
C GLU A 2 -4.79 -18.55 -35.70
N ASN A 3 -4.91 -17.65 -36.68
CA ASN A 3 -4.50 -16.24 -36.52
C ASN A 3 -5.25 -15.50 -35.41
N SER A 4 -6.52 -15.81 -35.18
CA SER A 4 -7.35 -15.16 -34.14
C SER A 4 -6.98 -15.65 -32.74
N ILE A 5 -6.66 -16.93 -32.60
CA ILE A 5 -6.25 -17.55 -31.34
C ILE A 5 -4.88 -17.02 -30.92
N LEU A 6 -3.91 -17.04 -31.86
CA LEU A 6 -2.58 -16.48 -31.63
C LEU A 6 -2.65 -14.99 -31.26
N TYR A 7 -3.49 -14.23 -31.96
CA TYR A 7 -3.72 -12.83 -31.63
C TYR A 7 -4.28 -12.65 -30.22
N PHE A 8 -5.32 -13.40 -29.83
CA PHE A 8 -5.91 -13.28 -28.49
C PHE A 8 -4.91 -13.63 -27.38
N PHE A 9 -4.23 -14.78 -27.47
CA PHE A 9 -3.27 -15.22 -26.46
C PHE A 9 -1.99 -14.38 -26.42
N SER A 10 -1.64 -13.69 -27.51
CA SER A 10 -0.55 -12.70 -27.51
C SER A 10 -0.97 -11.32 -26.99
N THR A 11 -2.25 -10.97 -27.11
CA THR A 11 -2.79 -9.68 -26.62
C THR A 11 -2.85 -9.63 -25.10
N ILE A 12 -3.22 -10.74 -24.45
CA ILE A 12 -3.31 -10.84 -22.99
C ILE A 12 -1.99 -10.39 -22.31
N PRO A 13 -0.81 -10.95 -22.67
CA PRO A 13 0.47 -10.49 -22.15
C PRO A 13 0.71 -8.99 -22.25
N GLN A 14 0.40 -8.41 -23.42
CA GLN A 14 0.64 -7.01 -23.72
C GLN A 14 -0.24 -6.10 -22.85
N VAL A 15 -1.53 -6.41 -22.77
CA VAL A 15 -2.49 -5.65 -21.97
C VAL A 15 -2.13 -5.72 -20.48
N PHE A 16 -1.82 -6.90 -19.97
CA PHE A 16 -1.46 -7.06 -18.57
C PHE A 16 -0.13 -6.40 -18.21
N ALA A 17 0.88 -6.46 -19.08
CA ALA A 17 2.14 -5.74 -18.87
C ALA A 17 1.91 -4.22 -18.78
N ALA A 18 1.09 -3.66 -19.68
CA ALA A 18 0.74 -2.25 -19.66
C ALA A 18 -0.03 -1.86 -18.39
N ILE A 19 -1.00 -2.68 -17.96
CA ILE A 19 -1.77 -2.44 -16.73
C ILE A 19 -0.87 -2.50 -15.49
N ILE A 20 0.03 -3.48 -15.39
CA ILE A 20 0.99 -3.58 -14.28
C ILE A 20 1.81 -2.30 -14.19
N ALA A 21 2.35 -1.83 -15.32
CA ALA A 21 3.14 -0.61 -15.37
C ALA A 21 2.34 0.62 -14.89
N LEU A 22 1.10 0.78 -15.37
CA LEU A 22 0.22 1.87 -14.95
C LEU A 22 -0.12 1.80 -13.46
N VAL A 23 -0.53 0.63 -12.96
CA VAL A 23 -0.82 0.43 -11.53
C VAL A 23 0.38 0.76 -10.68
N PHE A 24 1.59 0.37 -11.11
CA PHE A 24 2.82 0.64 -10.38
C PHE A 24 3.08 2.14 -10.22
N VAL A 25 2.84 2.93 -11.28
CA VAL A 25 2.95 4.40 -11.22
C VAL A 25 2.00 4.97 -10.16
N PHE A 26 0.71 4.60 -10.18
CA PHE A 26 -0.27 5.10 -9.20
C PHE A 26 0.06 4.67 -7.76
N VAL A 27 0.46 3.42 -7.58
CA VAL A 27 0.86 2.89 -6.27
C VAL A 27 2.08 3.66 -5.75
N PHE A 28 3.09 3.89 -6.60
CA PHE A 28 4.28 4.64 -6.22
C PHE A 28 3.95 6.08 -5.78
N PHE A 29 3.13 6.79 -6.56
CA PHE A 29 2.64 8.12 -6.18
C PHE A 29 1.89 8.10 -4.85
N LYS A 30 1.02 7.10 -4.62
CA LYS A 30 0.28 7.00 -3.35
C LYS A 30 1.19 6.69 -2.17
N LEU A 31 2.18 5.81 -2.34
CA LEU A 31 3.17 5.49 -1.30
C LEU A 31 3.95 6.73 -0.87
N GLN A 32 4.40 7.56 -1.84
CA GLN A 32 5.01 8.85 -1.53
C GLN A 32 4.05 9.79 -0.79
N GLY A 33 2.77 9.76 -1.15
CA GLY A 33 1.72 10.50 -0.45
C GLY A 33 1.57 10.07 1.01
N PHE A 34 1.60 8.76 1.28
CA PHE A 34 1.56 8.25 2.65
C PHE A 34 2.79 8.67 3.46
N ASP A 35 3.99 8.63 2.88
CA ASP A 35 5.21 9.05 3.58
C ASP A 35 5.15 10.55 3.94
N LYS A 36 4.66 11.40 3.04
CA LYS A 36 4.42 12.83 3.33
C LYS A 36 3.37 13.05 4.42
N SER A 37 2.26 12.32 4.38
CA SER A 37 1.22 12.43 5.41
C SER A 37 1.72 11.97 6.78
N LEU A 38 2.54 10.91 6.81
CA LEU A 38 3.17 10.43 8.03
C LEU A 38 4.14 11.48 8.60
N ASP A 39 4.94 12.12 7.76
CA ASP A 39 5.86 13.21 8.15
C ASP A 39 5.11 14.38 8.81
N VAL A 40 3.95 14.78 8.26
CA VAL A 40 3.09 15.82 8.84
C VAL A 40 2.57 15.38 10.21
N VAL A 41 2.01 14.16 10.32
CA VAL A 41 1.50 13.64 11.60
C VAL A 41 2.59 13.54 12.66
N CYS A 42 3.81 13.14 12.29
CA CYS A 42 4.97 13.13 13.17
C CYS A 42 5.36 14.54 13.65
N THR A 43 5.35 15.51 12.74
CA THR A 43 5.67 16.91 13.05
C THR A 43 4.63 17.49 14.02
N ASP A 44 3.35 17.24 13.77
CA ASP A 44 2.26 17.66 14.65
C ASP A 44 2.35 17.00 16.03
N PHE A 45 2.65 15.70 16.07
CA PHE A 45 2.80 14.95 17.31
C PHE A 45 3.96 15.47 18.17
N ALA A 46 5.12 15.71 17.54
CA ALA A 46 6.25 16.34 18.22
C ALA A 46 5.95 17.78 18.66
N GLY A 47 5.16 18.52 17.89
CA GLY A 47 4.68 19.85 18.26
C GLY A 47 3.83 19.82 19.53
N VAL A 48 2.86 18.91 19.63
CA VAL A 48 2.00 18.73 20.83
C VAL A 48 2.81 18.27 22.04
N LEU A 49 3.85 17.45 21.82
CA LEU A 49 4.81 17.11 22.88
C LEU A 49 5.60 18.35 23.31
N GLY A 50 6.24 19.06 22.40
CA GLY A 50 7.09 20.22 22.69
C GLY A 50 6.35 21.39 23.35
N SER A 51 5.11 21.68 22.92
CA SER A 51 4.31 22.80 23.45
C SER A 51 3.82 22.59 24.88
N ASN A 52 3.71 21.34 25.33
CA ASN A 52 3.25 20.97 26.68
C ASN A 52 4.39 20.48 27.60
N VAL A 53 5.63 20.39 27.10
CA VAL A 53 6.81 19.89 27.82
C VAL A 53 7.59 21.01 28.51
N SER A 54 7.29 22.29 28.25
CA SER A 54 7.89 23.41 29.00
C SER A 54 7.49 23.47 30.47
N GLN A 55 6.51 22.66 30.93
CA GLN A 55 6.03 22.72 32.31
C GLN A 55 6.20 21.45 33.16
N ILE A 56 6.59 20.29 32.61
CA ILE A 56 6.43 19.04 33.39
C ILE A 56 7.66 18.14 33.59
N PHE A 57 8.63 17.94 32.68
CA PHE A 57 9.75 17.03 33.04
C PHE A 57 11.04 17.24 32.25
N SER A 58 12.15 16.92 32.91
CA SER A 58 13.56 16.97 32.51
C SER A 58 13.91 16.03 31.33
N TRP A 59 13.42 16.33 30.12
CA TRP A 59 13.86 15.70 28.86
C TRP A 59 15.22 16.23 28.36
N GLN A 60 16.04 16.80 29.25
CA GLN A 60 17.38 17.30 28.97
C GLN A 60 18.35 16.18 28.50
N ARG A 61 17.94 14.91 28.56
CA ARG A 61 18.68 13.77 28.00
C ARG A 61 18.34 13.36 26.57
N LEU A 62 17.32 13.93 25.94
CA LEU A 62 16.94 13.58 24.56
C LEU A 62 17.16 14.69 23.52
N GLY A 63 17.82 15.78 23.95
CA GLY A 63 18.11 16.94 23.10
C GLY A 63 16.82 17.70 22.78
N SER A 64 16.98 18.95 22.34
CA SER A 64 15.87 19.80 21.91
C SER A 64 14.97 19.07 20.91
N GLY A 65 13.71 19.50 20.75
CA GLY A 65 12.78 18.89 19.79
C GLY A 65 13.35 18.73 18.36
N SER A 66 14.35 19.54 17.99
CA SER A 66 15.16 19.40 16.78
C SER A 66 16.06 18.14 16.75
N THR A 67 16.65 17.75 17.88
CA THR A 67 17.53 16.58 18.07
C THR A 67 16.73 15.28 18.13
N PHE A 68 15.53 15.31 18.72
CA PHE A 68 14.56 14.22 18.57
C PHE A 68 14.22 14.02 17.09
N MET A 69 13.89 15.10 16.39
CA MET A 69 13.50 15.03 14.97
C MET A 69 14.63 14.63 14.02
N THR A 70 15.89 14.92 14.34
CA THR A 70 17.06 14.53 13.50
C THR A 70 17.61 13.15 13.83
N ASN A 71 17.72 12.77 15.12
CA ASN A 71 18.19 11.44 15.49
C ASN A 71 17.13 10.33 15.27
N TYR A 72 15.83 10.68 15.30
CA TYR A 72 14.76 9.68 15.12
C TYR A 72 14.26 9.58 13.67
N LYS A 73 14.42 10.60 12.82
CA LYS A 73 14.06 10.55 11.38
C LYS A 73 14.72 9.39 10.62
N ALA A 74 15.94 9.02 10.99
CA ALA A 74 16.71 7.99 10.28
C ALA A 74 16.40 6.55 10.74
N LYS A 75 15.81 6.35 11.94
CA LYS A 75 15.65 5.02 12.56
C LYS A 75 14.20 4.57 12.74
N TYR A 76 13.21 5.47 12.60
CA TYR A 76 11.82 5.20 12.99
C TYR A 76 10.78 5.06 11.87
N PHE A 77 11.15 5.24 10.60
CA PHE A 77 10.19 5.17 9.48
C PHE A 77 9.45 3.81 9.33
N SER A 78 9.85 2.76 10.05
CA SER A 78 9.09 1.49 10.06
C SER A 78 8.12 1.32 11.23
N ASN A 79 8.30 2.03 12.36
CA ASN A 79 7.59 1.76 13.63
C ASN A 79 7.12 3.05 14.34
N ILE A 80 6.79 4.11 13.60
CA ILE A 80 6.35 5.39 14.17
C ILE A 80 5.08 5.21 15.02
N SER A 81 4.13 4.39 14.55
CA SER A 81 2.92 4.08 15.30
C SER A 81 3.20 3.43 16.66
N GLU A 82 4.13 2.48 16.74
CA GLU A 82 4.51 1.81 17.99
C GLU A 82 5.10 2.77 19.02
N VAL A 83 5.92 3.73 18.57
CA VAL A 83 6.45 4.77 19.46
C VAL A 83 5.34 5.67 19.98
N MET A 84 4.45 6.12 19.08
CA MET A 84 3.32 6.95 19.48
C MET A 84 2.40 6.21 20.46
N ILE A 85 2.18 4.91 20.27
CA ILE A 85 1.44 4.05 21.19
C ILE A 85 2.11 4.05 22.57
N LYS A 86 3.43 3.80 22.62
CA LYS A 86 4.19 3.78 23.88
C LYS A 86 4.12 5.10 24.63
N VAL A 87 4.37 6.21 23.93
CA VAL A 87 4.32 7.56 24.51
C VAL A 87 2.91 7.92 25.02
N CYS A 88 1.86 7.52 24.29
CA CYS A 88 0.49 7.73 24.77
C CYS A 88 0.18 6.90 26.01
N SER A 89 0.60 5.62 26.04
CA SER A 89 0.35 4.72 27.17
C SER A 89 1.06 5.17 28.46
N GLU A 90 2.27 5.73 28.34
CA GLU A 90 3.01 6.30 29.48
C GLU A 90 2.40 7.60 30.01
N ARG A 91 1.65 8.34 29.17
CA ARG A 91 0.96 9.58 29.60
C ARG A 91 -0.45 9.36 30.12
N GLU A 92 -1.14 8.29 29.72
CA GLU A 92 -2.47 7.96 30.27
C GLU A 92 -2.42 7.60 31.76
N SER A 93 -1.26 7.14 32.27
CA SER A 93 -1.06 6.88 33.70
C SER A 93 -0.86 8.13 34.57
N ASP A 94 -0.43 9.25 33.98
CA ASP A 94 -0.17 10.50 34.70
C ASP A 94 -1.39 11.43 34.60
N LYS A 95 -2.21 11.45 35.65
CA LYS A 95 -3.55 12.08 35.63
C LYS A 95 -3.59 13.63 35.57
N GLU A 96 -4.69 14.06 34.94
CA GLU A 96 -5.54 15.26 35.13
C GLU A 96 -5.18 16.63 34.52
N SER A 97 -3.94 17.13 34.53
CA SER A 97 -3.75 18.54 34.11
C SER A 97 -3.78 18.80 32.60
N ASN A 98 -3.72 17.74 31.76
CA ASN A 98 -3.54 17.90 30.31
C ASN A 98 -4.36 16.93 29.44
N GLN A 99 -5.59 16.61 29.85
CA GLN A 99 -6.48 15.70 29.12
C GLN A 99 -6.66 16.06 27.63
N GLN A 100 -6.68 17.35 27.28
CA GLN A 100 -6.83 17.77 25.89
C GLN A 100 -5.58 17.48 25.05
N ALA A 101 -4.38 17.65 25.61
CA ALA A 101 -3.13 17.31 24.96
C ALA A 101 -3.03 15.79 24.73
N VAL A 102 -3.39 14.98 25.73
CA VAL A 102 -3.42 13.52 25.62
C VAL A 102 -4.42 13.07 24.55
N ARG A 103 -5.63 13.65 24.51
CA ARG A 103 -6.61 13.36 23.45
C ARG A 103 -6.09 13.71 22.05
N ASN A 104 -5.34 14.80 21.91
CA ASN A 104 -4.75 15.18 20.62
C ASN A 104 -3.63 14.21 20.20
N LEU A 105 -2.79 13.76 21.14
CA LEU A 105 -1.76 12.74 20.88
C LEU A 105 -2.39 11.42 20.45
N ILE A 106 -3.46 10.97 21.11
CA ILE A 106 -4.19 9.75 20.74
C ILE A 106 -4.76 9.85 19.33
N LYS A 107 -5.40 10.97 18.97
CA LYS A 107 -5.92 11.20 17.61
C LYS A 107 -4.83 11.15 16.54
N LEU A 108 -3.67 11.74 16.80
CA LEU A 108 -2.53 11.73 15.88
C LEU A 108 -1.93 10.33 15.75
N LYS A 109 -1.80 9.61 16.87
CA LYS A 109 -1.40 8.19 16.89
C LYS A 109 -2.36 7.33 16.07
N ASP A 110 -3.68 7.47 16.25
CA ASP A 110 -4.67 6.70 15.48
C ASP A 110 -4.59 7.01 13.97
N LYS A 111 -4.35 8.28 13.60
CA LYS A 111 -4.09 8.66 12.20
C LYS A 111 -2.84 7.99 11.65
N ALA A 112 -1.73 7.98 12.39
CA ALA A 112 -0.49 7.33 11.96
C ALA A 112 -0.69 5.81 11.75
N VAL A 113 -1.35 5.14 12.70
CA VAL A 113 -1.70 3.71 12.60
C VAL A 113 -2.56 3.45 11.35
N HIS A 114 -3.55 4.29 11.08
CA HIS A 114 -4.40 4.14 9.90
C HIS A 114 -3.61 4.30 8.60
N ILE A 115 -2.72 5.29 8.52
CA ILE A 115 -1.85 5.52 7.35
C ILE A 115 -0.93 4.31 7.10
N GLU A 116 -0.29 3.77 8.15
CA GLU A 116 0.57 2.59 8.03
C GLU A 116 -0.20 1.33 7.62
N SER A 117 -1.41 1.14 8.18
CA SER A 117 -2.31 0.04 7.80
C SER A 117 -2.73 0.11 6.33
N ASP A 118 -3.10 1.30 5.84
CA ASP A 118 -3.46 1.54 4.44
C ASP A 118 -2.28 1.31 3.51
N LYS A 119 -1.09 1.80 3.89
CA LYS A 119 0.17 1.57 3.15
C LYS A 119 0.47 0.07 3.03
N SER A 120 0.40 -0.67 4.13
CA SER A 120 0.61 -2.12 4.16
C SER A 120 -0.40 -2.87 3.30
N THR A 121 -1.67 -2.49 3.38
CA THR A 121 -2.76 -3.08 2.59
C THR A 121 -2.55 -2.84 1.10
N LEU A 122 -2.17 -1.61 0.71
CA LEU A 122 -1.88 -1.26 -0.68
C LEU A 122 -0.71 -2.08 -1.24
N ILE A 123 0.38 -2.21 -0.48
CA ILE A 123 1.57 -3.00 -0.88
C ILE A 123 1.19 -4.49 -1.05
N LYS A 124 0.48 -5.07 -0.08
CA LYS A 124 0.06 -6.47 -0.13
C LYS A 124 -0.87 -6.74 -1.32
N SER A 125 -1.85 -5.86 -1.55
CA SER A 125 -2.78 -5.99 -2.67
C SER A 125 -2.06 -5.89 -4.02
N THR A 126 -1.14 -4.92 -4.17
CA THR A 126 -0.35 -4.74 -5.38
C THR A 126 0.55 -5.95 -5.66
N LYS A 127 1.23 -6.47 -4.63
CA LYS A 127 2.06 -7.68 -4.75
C LYS A 127 1.23 -8.87 -5.24
N SER A 128 0.06 -9.09 -4.63
CA SER A 128 -0.82 -10.19 -5.01
C SER A 128 -1.34 -10.05 -6.44
N PHE A 129 -1.70 -8.83 -6.84
CA PHE A 129 -2.11 -8.52 -8.21
C PHE A 129 -1.00 -8.78 -9.23
N CYS A 130 0.25 -8.40 -8.93
CA CYS A 130 1.39 -8.65 -9.81
C CYS A 130 1.62 -10.16 -10.00
N ILE A 131 1.61 -10.93 -8.91
CA ILE A 131 1.79 -12.40 -8.98
C ILE A 131 0.71 -13.01 -9.87
N PHE A 132 -0.56 -12.67 -9.62
CA PHE A 132 -1.68 -13.16 -10.43
C PHE A 132 -1.52 -12.80 -11.91
N SER A 133 -1.16 -11.55 -12.19
CA SER A 133 -0.98 -11.06 -13.56
C SER A 133 0.18 -11.76 -14.26
N PHE A 134 1.33 -11.96 -13.59
CA PHE A 134 2.44 -12.72 -14.16
C PHE A 134 2.09 -14.17 -14.45
N SER A 135 1.35 -14.83 -13.55
CA SER A 135 0.83 -16.18 -13.81
C SER A 135 -0.06 -16.20 -15.05
N LEU A 136 -0.97 -15.23 -15.20
CA LEU A 136 -1.86 -15.12 -16.33
C LEU A 136 -1.09 -14.87 -17.65
N ILE A 137 -0.08 -14.01 -17.63
CA ILE A 137 0.84 -13.77 -18.75
C ILE A 137 1.52 -15.08 -19.17
N ILE A 138 2.18 -15.78 -18.22
CA ILE A 138 2.90 -17.02 -18.50
C ILE A 138 1.94 -18.09 -19.04
N SER A 139 0.78 -18.27 -18.42
CA SER A 139 -0.24 -19.22 -18.89
C SER A 139 -0.72 -18.89 -20.30
N SER A 140 -0.98 -17.63 -20.63
CA SER A 140 -1.42 -17.24 -21.97
C SER A 140 -0.34 -17.50 -23.04
N LEU A 141 0.93 -17.19 -22.75
CA LEU A 141 2.05 -17.47 -23.65
C LEU A 141 2.31 -18.97 -23.82
N SER A 142 2.06 -19.77 -22.78
CA SER A 142 2.26 -21.22 -22.84
C SER A 142 1.33 -21.92 -23.83
N VAL A 143 0.20 -21.31 -24.20
CA VAL A 143 -0.79 -21.88 -25.15
C VAL A 143 -0.34 -21.74 -26.60
N ILE A 144 0.48 -20.72 -26.91
CA ILE A 144 0.98 -20.41 -28.26
C ILE A 144 1.75 -21.56 -28.92
N PRO A 145 2.70 -22.26 -28.27
CA PRO A 145 3.39 -23.38 -28.90
C PRO A 145 2.49 -24.61 -29.14
N PHE A 146 1.38 -24.73 -28.40
CA PHE A 146 0.49 -25.90 -28.49
C PHE A 146 -0.74 -25.66 -29.35
N THR A 147 -0.86 -24.51 -30.00
CA THR A 147 -2.09 -24.11 -30.70
C THR A 147 -2.50 -25.11 -31.78
N LYS A 148 -1.54 -25.67 -32.53
CA LYS A 148 -1.79 -26.70 -33.56
C LYS A 148 -2.33 -28.02 -33.01
N CYS A 149 -1.92 -28.42 -31.81
CA CYS A 149 -2.48 -29.62 -31.15
C CYS A 149 -3.88 -29.33 -30.60
N ILE A 150 -4.10 -28.12 -30.10
CA ILE A 150 -5.35 -27.71 -29.45
C ILE A 150 -6.47 -27.46 -30.46
N GLU A 151 -6.16 -27.01 -31.69
CA GLU A 151 -7.16 -26.80 -32.75
C GLU A 151 -7.96 -28.08 -33.10
N SER A 152 -7.41 -29.26 -32.82
CA SER A 152 -8.13 -30.53 -33.00
C SER A 152 -9.27 -30.73 -32.00
N ASN A 153 -9.34 -29.94 -30.92
CA ASN A 153 -10.35 -30.03 -29.85
C ASN A 153 -10.97 -28.65 -29.55
N TYR A 154 -11.95 -28.27 -30.37
CA TYR A 154 -12.66 -26.99 -30.28
C TYR A 154 -13.30 -26.73 -28.91
N LEU A 155 -13.88 -27.75 -28.26
CA LEU A 155 -14.49 -27.60 -26.93
C LEU A 155 -13.46 -27.20 -25.87
N PHE A 156 -12.25 -27.74 -25.94
CA PHE A 156 -11.18 -27.38 -25.02
C PHE A 156 -10.72 -25.93 -25.25
N LEU A 157 -10.60 -25.51 -26.50
CA LEU A 157 -10.21 -24.15 -26.87
C LEU A 157 -11.25 -23.11 -26.39
N ASP A 158 -12.54 -23.38 -26.58
CA ASP A 158 -13.62 -22.48 -26.13
C ASP A 158 -13.61 -22.34 -24.61
N ASN A 159 -13.50 -23.45 -23.87
CA ASN A 159 -13.42 -23.42 -22.41
C ASN A 159 -12.19 -22.63 -21.92
N LEU A 160 -11.04 -22.82 -22.58
CA LEU A 160 -9.82 -22.08 -22.29
C LEU A 160 -10.03 -20.58 -22.53
N PHE A 161 -10.63 -20.21 -23.66
CA PHE A 161 -10.94 -18.82 -23.99
C PHE A 161 -11.83 -18.16 -22.93
N PHE A 162 -12.94 -18.81 -22.55
CA PHE A 162 -13.82 -18.32 -21.50
C PHE A 162 -13.12 -18.18 -20.14
N LEU A 163 -12.24 -19.13 -19.80
CA LEU A 163 -11.45 -19.06 -18.58
C LEU A 163 -10.54 -17.82 -18.56
N PHE A 164 -9.82 -17.54 -19.65
CA PHE A 164 -8.96 -16.37 -19.73
C PHE A 164 -9.72 -15.05 -19.70
N ILE A 165 -10.92 -14.99 -20.30
CA ILE A 165 -11.81 -13.82 -20.16
C ILE A 165 -12.21 -13.63 -18.71
N LEU A 166 -12.68 -14.68 -18.03
CA LEU A 166 -13.11 -14.61 -16.64
C LEU A 166 -11.97 -14.13 -15.72
N LEU A 167 -10.79 -14.71 -15.88
CA LEU A 167 -9.59 -14.32 -15.14
C LEU A 167 -9.20 -12.86 -15.45
N SER A 168 -9.37 -12.41 -16.70
CA SER A 168 -9.11 -11.03 -17.09
C SER A 168 -10.08 -10.06 -16.41
N VAL A 169 -11.38 -10.36 -16.41
CA VAL A 169 -12.39 -9.55 -15.70
C VAL A 169 -12.06 -9.47 -14.21
N PHE A 170 -11.67 -10.58 -13.59
CA PHE A 170 -11.28 -10.60 -12.19
C PHE A 170 -10.06 -9.69 -11.92
N ALA A 171 -9.08 -9.69 -12.82
CA ALA A 171 -7.94 -8.79 -12.73
C ALA A 171 -8.36 -7.32 -12.76
N PHE A 172 -9.26 -6.94 -13.66
CA PHE A 172 -9.74 -5.55 -13.77
C PHE A 172 -10.51 -5.10 -12.51
N ILE A 173 -11.30 -5.99 -11.90
CA ILE A 173 -11.95 -5.71 -10.61
C ILE A 173 -10.88 -5.43 -9.54
N TRP A 174 -9.77 -6.18 -9.56
CA TRP A 174 -8.69 -5.99 -8.61
C TRP A 174 -7.94 -4.68 -8.83
N VAL A 175 -7.66 -4.32 -10.09
CA VAL A 175 -7.10 -3.02 -10.48
C VAL A 175 -7.97 -1.88 -9.98
N TYR A 176 -9.29 -1.97 -10.20
CA TYR A 176 -10.24 -0.99 -9.68
C TYR A 176 -10.14 -0.82 -8.16
N ARG A 177 -10.04 -1.92 -7.41
CA ARG A 177 -9.86 -1.86 -5.95
C ARG A 177 -8.55 -1.14 -5.57
N ILE A 178 -7.43 -1.49 -6.21
CA ILE A 178 -6.13 -0.84 -5.95
C ILE A 178 -6.23 0.66 -6.23
N LEU A 179 -6.75 1.03 -7.40
CA LEU A 179 -6.91 2.44 -7.79
C LEU A 179 -7.86 3.20 -6.87
N SER A 180 -8.95 2.58 -6.41
CA SER A 180 -9.90 3.22 -5.48
C SER A 180 -9.24 3.58 -4.15
N VAL A 181 -8.29 2.77 -3.68
CA VAL A 181 -7.49 3.07 -2.47
C VAL A 181 -6.43 4.13 -2.79
N SER A 182 -5.79 4.03 -3.94
CA SER A 182 -4.77 5.01 -4.37
C SER A 182 -5.33 6.42 -4.58
N LEU A 183 -6.57 6.54 -5.06
CA LEU A 183 -7.21 7.82 -5.39
C LEU A 183 -7.99 8.45 -4.24
N LYS A 184 -8.27 7.71 -3.15
CA LYS A 184 -8.88 8.30 -1.95
C LYS A 184 -7.96 9.38 -1.39
N LYS A 185 -8.47 10.61 -1.26
CA LYS A 185 -7.73 11.75 -0.70
C LYS A 185 -7.51 11.55 0.79
#